data_AF-A0A8T3Y183-F1
#
_entry.id   AF-A0A8T3Y183-F1
#
_cell.length_a   1.000
_cell.length_b   1.000
_cell.length_c   1.000
_cell.angle_alpha   90.00
_cell.angle_beta   90.00
_cell.angle_gamma   90.00
#
_symmetry.space_group_name_H-M   'P 1'
#
loop_
_entity.id
_entity.type
_entity.pdbx_description
1 polymer ?
#
loop_
_entity_poly.entity_id
_entity_poly.type
_entity_poly.pdbx_seq_one_letter_code
_entity_poly.pdbx_strand_id
1 'polypeptide(L)'
;MHSLQSSIAEISLDIKPVLVTNLDGLIFEQFGNRKQFGRIDFVVQVTDGKIYVIPKNIEHADCMIHILGHGEKTIPFQYRYENTAPPTITRIITGASSYEARTGIRHTPQDLMIAHNCALLFAIQEADKCNVQLNNPYLELHRTYQKK
;
A
#
# COMPACT_ATOMS: atom_id res chain seq x y z
N MET A 1 9.00 -22.80 41.15
CA MET A 1 9.36 -22.66 39.72
C MET A 1 8.44 -23.57 38.92
N HIS A 2 7.42 -23.03 38.25
CA HIS A 2 6.78 -23.72 37.13
C HIS A 2 6.43 -22.65 36.10
N SER A 3 7.11 -22.77 34.97
CA SER A 3 7.02 -21.93 33.79
C SER A 3 5.69 -22.20 33.08
N LEU A 4 4.84 -21.19 32.97
CA LEU A 4 3.72 -21.18 32.03
C LEU A 4 4.32 -20.94 30.64
N GLN A 5 4.60 -22.03 29.92
CA GLN A 5 4.75 -21.97 28.48
C GLN A 5 3.39 -21.66 27.86
N SER A 6 3.10 -20.38 27.69
CA SER A 6 2.03 -19.92 26.84
C SER A 6 2.40 -20.24 25.39
N SER A 7 1.93 -21.37 24.90
CA SER A 7 1.87 -21.70 23.48
C SER A 7 1.00 -20.65 22.79
N ILE A 8 1.63 -19.58 22.31
CA ILE A 8 1.01 -18.67 21.33
C ILE A 8 0.83 -19.52 20.09
N ALA A 9 -0.41 -19.91 19.81
CA ALA A 9 -0.78 -20.47 18.53
C ALA A 9 -0.24 -19.53 17.45
N GLU A 10 0.68 -20.03 16.62
CA GLU A 10 1.05 -19.38 15.37
C GLU A 10 -0.24 -19.21 14.58
N ILE A 11 -0.81 -18.00 14.62
CA ILE A 11 -1.87 -17.63 13.71
C ILE A 11 -1.19 -17.62 12.34
N SER A 12 -1.32 -18.73 11.61
CA SER A 12 -1.04 -18.78 10.18
C SER A 12 -1.99 -17.80 9.49
N LEU A 13 -1.57 -16.54 9.41
CA LEU A 13 -2.18 -15.54 8.56
C LEU A 13 -1.74 -15.87 7.14
N ASP A 14 -2.39 -16.86 6.53
CA ASP A 14 -2.31 -17.18 5.09
C ASP A 14 -2.95 -16.06 4.22
N ILE A 15 -2.90 -14.81 4.69
CA ILE A 15 -3.46 -13.66 4.02
C ILE A 15 -2.32 -12.99 3.24
N LYS A 16 -2.21 -13.38 1.98
CA LYS A 16 -1.21 -12.85 1.05
C LYS A 16 -1.73 -11.55 0.41
N PRO A 17 -0.86 -10.56 0.15
CA PRO A 17 -1.12 -9.42 -0.71
C PRO A 17 -1.62 -9.92 -2.03
N VAL A 18 -2.70 -9.32 -2.49
CA VAL A 18 -3.35 -9.73 -3.73
C VAL A 18 -2.78 -8.84 -4.83
N LEU A 19 -2.23 -9.46 -5.87
CA LEU A 19 -1.83 -8.74 -7.07
C LEU A 19 -3.06 -8.04 -7.65
N VAL A 20 -2.95 -6.75 -7.86
CA VAL A 20 -4.03 -5.91 -8.35
C VAL A 20 -3.79 -5.59 -9.80
N THR A 21 -4.76 -5.94 -10.64
CA THR A 21 -4.74 -5.62 -12.07
C THR A 21 -5.72 -4.53 -12.45
N ASN A 22 -6.73 -4.27 -11.61
CA ASN A 22 -7.76 -3.26 -11.83
C ASN A 22 -8.07 -2.55 -10.50
N LEU A 23 -8.62 -1.34 -10.54
CA LEU A 23 -9.04 -0.58 -9.36
C LEU A 23 -10.54 -0.31 -9.48
N ASP A 24 -11.35 -1.15 -8.83
CA ASP A 24 -12.82 -1.09 -8.88
C ASP A 24 -13.43 -0.93 -7.48
N GLY A 25 -14.75 -0.74 -7.43
CA GLY A 25 -15.48 -0.59 -6.17
C GLY A 25 -15.26 -1.76 -5.19
N LEU A 26 -15.13 -3.00 -5.69
CA LEU A 26 -14.91 -4.18 -4.85
C LEU A 26 -13.59 -4.10 -4.09
N ILE A 27 -12.53 -3.56 -4.71
CA ILE A 27 -11.27 -3.36 -4.01
C ILE A 27 -11.41 -2.35 -2.87
N PHE A 28 -12.13 -1.25 -3.05
CA PHE A 28 -12.35 -0.28 -1.98
C PHE A 28 -13.25 -0.85 -0.87
N GLU A 29 -14.26 -1.65 -1.22
CA GLU A 29 -15.11 -2.35 -0.26
C GLU A 29 -14.32 -3.36 0.57
N GLN A 30 -13.51 -4.20 -0.08
CA GLN A 30 -12.78 -5.31 0.55
C GLN A 30 -11.50 -4.88 1.26
N PHE A 31 -10.82 -3.83 0.79
CA PHE A 31 -9.49 -3.45 1.27
C PHE A 31 -9.39 -1.98 1.73
N GLY A 32 -10.35 -1.13 1.40
CA GLY A 32 -10.39 0.26 1.83
C GLY A 32 -10.84 0.49 3.28
N ASN A 33 -10.87 1.74 3.72
CA ASN A 33 -11.14 2.15 5.11
C ASN A 33 -10.21 1.49 6.16
N ARG A 34 -8.95 1.22 5.80
CA ARG A 34 -7.95 0.65 6.72
C ARG A 34 -7.55 1.67 7.79
N LYS A 35 -7.91 1.42 9.05
CA LYS A 35 -7.65 2.27 10.26
C LYS A 35 -8.23 3.69 10.22
N GLN A 36 -8.48 4.23 9.04
CA GLN A 36 -8.99 5.56 8.77
C GLN A 36 -9.92 5.47 7.56
N PHE A 37 -11.07 6.15 7.65
CA PHE A 37 -12.02 6.24 6.54
C PHE A 37 -11.37 6.91 5.31
N GLY A 38 -11.73 6.45 4.11
CA GLY A 38 -11.21 6.99 2.85
C GLY A 38 -9.73 6.68 2.63
N ARG A 39 -9.26 5.50 3.06
CA ARG A 39 -7.88 5.05 2.90
C ARG A 39 -7.81 3.63 2.38
N ILE A 40 -7.02 3.40 1.35
CA ILE A 40 -6.63 2.07 0.91
C ILE A 40 -5.11 2.02 0.74
N ASP A 41 -4.51 0.91 1.15
CA ASP A 41 -3.07 0.73 1.24
C ASP A 41 -2.60 -0.30 0.23
N PHE A 42 -1.48 0.00 -0.41
CA PHE A 42 -0.88 -0.81 -1.46
C PHE A 42 0.64 -0.89 -1.29
N VAL A 43 1.23 -1.78 -2.06
CA VAL A 43 2.66 -1.89 -2.27
C VAL A 43 2.93 -1.97 -3.76
N VAL A 44 3.96 -1.25 -4.22
CA VAL A 44 4.49 -1.41 -5.58
C VAL A 44 5.88 -2.01 -5.54
N GLN A 45 6.11 -2.99 -6.40
CA GLN A 45 7.43 -3.52 -6.68
C GLN A 45 8.05 -2.72 -7.83
N VAL A 46 9.05 -1.87 -7.53
CA VAL A 46 9.57 -0.92 -8.53
C VAL A 46 10.40 -1.55 -9.64
N THR A 47 10.79 -2.83 -9.50
CA THR A 47 11.52 -3.56 -10.54
C THR A 47 10.66 -3.94 -11.73
N ASP A 48 9.37 -4.23 -11.51
CA ASP A 48 8.45 -4.71 -12.55
C ASP A 48 7.11 -3.96 -12.56
N GLY A 49 6.92 -2.98 -11.67
CA GLY A 49 5.74 -2.14 -11.59
C GLY A 49 4.50 -2.83 -11.03
N LYS A 50 4.61 -4.06 -10.51
CA LYS A 50 3.46 -4.79 -9.97
C LYS A 50 2.94 -4.14 -8.70
N ILE A 51 1.62 -4.01 -8.61
CA ILE A 51 0.91 -3.40 -7.48
C ILE A 51 0.14 -4.48 -6.73
N TYR A 52 0.28 -4.47 -5.40
CA TYR A 52 -0.40 -5.39 -4.51
C TYR A 52 -1.23 -4.59 -3.51
N VAL A 53 -2.47 -4.99 -3.29
CA VAL A 53 -3.31 -4.41 -2.24
C VAL A 53 -3.01 -5.07 -0.90
N ILE A 54 -3.00 -4.27 0.15
CA ILE A 54 -2.76 -4.75 1.51
C ILE A 54 -4.11 -4.96 2.21
N PRO A 55 -4.36 -6.16 2.74
CA PRO A 55 -5.53 -6.45 3.58
C PRO A 55 -5.66 -5.47 4.75
N LYS A 56 -6.90 -5.06 5.07
CA LYS A 56 -7.22 -4.08 6.13
C LYS A 56 -6.58 -4.43 7.49
N ASN A 57 -6.44 -5.73 7.72
CA ASN A 57 -6.06 -6.36 8.97
C ASN A 57 -4.54 -6.60 9.08
N ILE A 58 -3.75 -6.25 8.07
CA ILE A 58 -2.29 -6.49 8.03
C ILE A 58 -1.54 -5.16 8.04
N GLU A 59 -0.41 -5.09 8.74
CA GLU A 59 0.52 -3.95 8.61
C GLU A 59 1.36 -4.03 7.35
N HIS A 60 1.63 -2.86 6.74
CA HIS A 60 2.59 -2.73 5.63
C HIS A 60 3.91 -3.47 5.90
N ALA A 61 4.43 -3.34 7.12
CA ALA A 61 5.70 -3.94 7.47
C ALA A 61 5.65 -5.47 7.47
N ASP A 62 4.57 -6.06 8.00
CA ASP A 62 4.43 -7.52 8.03
C ASP A 62 4.17 -8.05 6.60
N CYS A 63 3.38 -7.32 5.81
CA CYS A 63 3.15 -7.59 4.39
C CYS A 63 4.46 -7.62 3.57
N MET A 64 5.33 -6.62 3.74
CA MET A 64 6.56 -6.54 2.95
C MET A 64 7.63 -7.55 3.37
N ILE A 65 7.73 -7.86 4.66
CA ILE A 65 8.69 -8.86 5.18
C ILE A 65 8.34 -10.26 4.68
N HIS A 66 7.06 -10.62 4.72
CA HIS A 66 6.65 -12.02 4.53
C HIS A 66 6.31 -12.40 3.08
N ILE A 67 6.03 -11.44 2.18
CA ILE A 67 5.49 -11.78 0.85
C ILE A 67 6.44 -11.47 -0.30
N LEU A 68 7.11 -10.32 -0.32
CA LEU A 68 7.79 -9.87 -1.54
C LEU A 68 9.29 -10.18 -1.58
N GLY A 69 9.88 -10.64 -0.46
CA GLY A 69 11.28 -11.09 -0.37
C GLY A 69 12.35 -10.02 -0.67
N HIS A 70 11.96 -8.86 -1.21
CA HIS A 70 12.84 -7.78 -1.68
C HIS A 70 12.37 -6.44 -1.10
N GLY A 71 12.60 -6.24 0.20
CA GLY A 71 12.19 -5.03 0.89
C GLY A 71 12.68 -3.73 0.29
N GLU A 72 13.86 -3.72 -0.36
CA GLU A 72 14.51 -2.53 -0.89
C GLU A 72 13.92 -2.01 -2.20
N LYS A 73 13.14 -2.83 -2.91
CA LYS A 73 12.47 -2.46 -4.16
C LYS A 73 10.96 -2.55 -4.06
N THR A 74 10.49 -2.53 -2.81
CA THR A 74 9.09 -2.72 -2.47
C THR A 74 8.64 -1.50 -1.69
N ILE A 75 7.91 -0.61 -2.37
CA ILE A 75 7.56 0.69 -1.81
C ILE A 75 6.06 0.73 -1.50
N PRO A 76 5.69 0.97 -0.25
CA PRO A 76 4.30 1.13 0.12
C PRO A 76 3.76 2.48 -0.33
N PHE A 77 2.49 2.50 -0.71
CA PHE A 77 1.77 3.72 -1.00
C PHE A 77 0.30 3.58 -0.60
N GLN A 78 -0.41 4.69 -0.51
CA GLN A 78 -1.82 4.70 -0.17
C GLN A 78 -2.57 5.67 -1.08
N TYR A 79 -3.81 5.31 -1.41
CA TYR A 79 -4.77 6.27 -1.94
C TYR A 79 -5.65 6.80 -0.81
N ARG A 80 -5.87 8.12 -0.84
CA ARG A 80 -7.02 8.73 -0.18
C ARG A 80 -8.15 8.81 -1.17
N TYR A 81 -9.34 8.44 -0.72
CA TYR A 81 -10.50 8.41 -1.58
C TYR A 81 -11.77 8.85 -0.86
N GLU A 82 -12.71 9.39 -1.63
CA GLU A 82 -14.09 9.62 -1.23
C GLU A 82 -14.93 8.42 -1.66
N ASN A 83 -15.84 8.00 -0.78
CA ASN A 83 -16.70 6.85 -1.01
C ASN A 83 -17.92 7.24 -1.87
N THR A 84 -17.65 7.63 -3.11
CA THR A 84 -18.64 7.91 -4.16
C THR A 84 -18.86 6.67 -5.02
N ALA A 85 -19.87 6.69 -5.89
CA ALA A 85 -20.09 5.66 -6.91
C ALA A 85 -19.96 6.30 -8.31
N PRO A 86 -18.82 6.13 -9.01
CA PRO A 86 -17.62 5.37 -8.64
C PRO A 86 -16.74 6.08 -7.59
N PRO A 87 -15.82 5.37 -6.89
CA PRO A 87 -14.94 5.97 -5.88
C PRO A 87 -14.04 7.04 -6.46
N THR A 88 -13.80 8.13 -5.72
CA THR A 88 -12.97 9.24 -6.18
C THR A 88 -11.64 9.26 -5.43
N ILE A 89 -10.53 9.05 -6.11
CA ILE A 89 -9.18 9.20 -5.54
C ILE A 89 -8.87 10.69 -5.44
N THR A 90 -8.54 11.13 -4.23
CA THR A 90 -8.24 12.53 -3.92
C THR A 90 -6.75 12.77 -3.65
N ARG A 91 -6.00 11.73 -3.22
CA ARG A 91 -4.54 11.85 -2.99
C ARG A 91 -3.82 10.53 -3.20
N ILE A 92 -2.55 10.62 -3.61
CA ILE A 92 -1.61 9.51 -3.67
C ILE A 92 -0.45 9.83 -2.72
N ILE A 93 -0.16 8.95 -1.77
CA ILE A 93 0.92 9.16 -0.80
C ILE A 93 1.85 7.96 -0.86
N THR A 94 3.12 8.20 -1.19
CA THR A 94 4.15 7.17 -1.41
C THR A 94 5.25 7.20 -0.36
N GLY A 95 5.75 6.02 0.01
CA GLY A 95 6.84 5.90 0.99
C GLY A 95 6.42 6.22 2.43
N ALA A 96 5.13 6.44 2.69
CA ALA A 96 4.62 6.69 4.04
C ALA A 96 4.56 5.38 4.83
N SER A 97 5.68 4.97 5.42
CA SER A 97 5.72 3.66 6.08
C SER A 97 6.66 3.59 7.26
N SER A 98 6.12 3.10 8.37
CA SER A 98 6.86 2.61 9.53
C SER A 98 7.81 1.45 9.19
N TYR A 99 7.74 0.91 7.97
CA TYR A 99 8.61 -0.13 7.47
C TYR A 99 10.08 0.29 7.42
N GLU A 100 10.42 1.40 6.77
CA GLU A 100 11.82 1.85 6.67
C GLU A 100 12.45 1.98 8.06
N ALA A 101 11.68 2.49 9.02
CA ALA A 101 12.09 2.59 10.42
C ALA A 101 12.24 1.22 11.12
N ARG A 102 11.44 0.21 10.75
CA ARG A 102 11.45 -1.13 11.36
C ARG A 102 12.50 -2.06 10.73
N THR A 103 12.77 -1.93 9.43
CA THR A 103 13.69 -2.81 8.69
C THR A 103 15.06 -2.19 8.45
N GLY A 104 15.24 -0.89 8.68
CA GLY A 104 16.49 -0.18 8.38
C GLY A 104 16.73 0.04 6.90
N ILE A 105 15.77 -0.34 6.03
CA ILE A 105 15.81 -0.11 4.59
C ILE A 105 15.57 1.38 4.32
N ARG A 106 16.39 1.96 3.43
CA ARG A 106 16.21 3.33 2.95
C ARG A 106 16.00 3.32 1.44
N HIS A 107 14.79 3.63 1.00
CA HIS A 107 14.53 3.75 -0.43
C HIS A 107 15.22 4.99 -1.00
N THR A 108 15.76 4.86 -2.22
CA THR A 108 16.38 6.00 -2.89
C THR A 108 15.31 7.01 -3.35
N PRO A 109 15.67 8.30 -3.51
CA PRO A 109 14.81 9.28 -4.16
C PRO A 109 14.24 8.80 -5.51
N GLN A 110 15.06 8.08 -6.28
CA GLN A 110 14.69 7.52 -7.58
C GLN A 110 13.62 6.44 -7.43
N ASP A 111 13.80 5.49 -6.50
CA ASP A 111 12.82 4.43 -6.28
C ASP A 111 11.47 4.98 -5.82
N LEU A 112 11.48 5.96 -4.90
CA LEU A 112 10.26 6.64 -4.44
C LEU A 112 9.52 7.35 -5.59
N MET A 113 10.26 7.99 -6.50
CA MET A 113 9.68 8.63 -7.68
C MET A 113 9.10 7.60 -8.66
N ILE A 114 9.81 6.48 -8.90
CA ILE A 114 9.30 5.40 -9.73
C ILE A 114 8.00 4.83 -9.14
N ALA A 115 8.00 4.54 -7.83
CA ALA A 115 6.82 4.05 -7.13
C ALA A 115 5.62 4.99 -7.26
N HIS A 116 5.85 6.31 -7.13
CA HIS A 116 4.81 7.32 -7.31
C HIS A 116 4.27 7.36 -8.73
N ASN A 117 5.15 7.31 -9.72
CA ASN A 117 4.73 7.28 -11.12
C ASN A 117 3.94 6.01 -11.44
N CYS A 118 4.33 4.84 -10.91
CA CYS A 118 3.56 3.61 -11.04
C CYS A 118 2.16 3.75 -10.42
N ALA A 119 2.07 4.26 -9.19
CA ALA A 119 0.79 4.47 -8.52
C ALA A 119 -0.09 5.49 -9.27
N LEU A 120 0.48 6.56 -9.82
CA LEU A 120 -0.25 7.54 -10.61
C LEU A 120 -0.75 6.95 -11.93
N LEU A 121 0.13 6.26 -12.67
CA LEU A 121 -0.24 5.62 -13.95
C LEU A 121 -1.33 4.58 -13.76
N PHE A 122 -1.26 3.78 -12.70
CA PHE A 122 -2.30 2.81 -12.36
C PHE A 122 -3.65 3.52 -12.11
N ALA A 123 -3.67 4.59 -11.32
CA ALA A 123 -4.89 5.35 -11.07
C ALA A 123 -5.49 5.97 -12.35
N ILE A 124 -4.64 6.51 -13.25
CA ILE A 124 -5.07 7.08 -14.54
C ILE A 124 -5.68 6.01 -15.45
N GLN A 125 -4.99 4.88 -15.61
CA GLN A 125 -5.47 3.78 -16.45
C GLN A 125 -6.83 3.24 -15.98
N GLU A 126 -7.05 3.19 -14.67
CA GLU A 126 -8.31 2.71 -14.10
C GLU A 126 -9.44 3.74 -14.16
N ALA A 127 -9.08 5.03 -14.14
CA ALA A 127 -10.02 6.12 -14.38
C ALA A 127 -10.51 6.15 -15.84
N ASP A 128 -9.61 5.92 -16.80
CA ASP A 128 -9.95 5.83 -18.22
C ASP A 128 -10.90 4.66 -18.52
N LYS A 129 -10.86 3.61 -17.68
CA LYS A 129 -11.78 2.45 -17.74
C LYS A 129 -13.11 2.68 -17.01
N CYS A 130 -13.33 3.87 -16.43
CA CYS A 130 -14.53 4.28 -15.68
C CYS A 130 -14.77 3.58 -14.33
N ASN A 131 -13.80 2.85 -13.78
CA ASN A 131 -13.98 2.13 -12.50
C ASN A 131 -13.60 2.95 -11.25
N VAL A 132 -13.00 4.13 -11.46
CA VAL A 132 -12.68 5.15 -10.43
C VAL A 132 -12.70 6.57 -11.04
N GLN A 133 -12.85 7.59 -10.20
CA GLN A 133 -12.66 9.00 -10.56
C GLN A 133 -11.36 9.54 -9.95
N LEU A 134 -10.74 10.53 -10.60
CA LEU A 134 -9.57 11.23 -10.09
C LEU A 134 -9.91 12.69 -9.83
N ASN A 135 -9.80 13.13 -8.58
CA ASN A 135 -9.87 14.54 -8.25
C ASN A 135 -8.45 15.10 -8.13
N ASN A 136 -8.00 15.77 -9.21
CA ASN A 136 -6.79 16.57 -9.26
C ASN A 136 -5.54 15.93 -8.59
N PRO A 137 -5.02 14.80 -9.10
CA PRO A 137 -4.04 13.94 -8.41
C PRO A 137 -2.60 14.50 -8.35
N TYR A 138 -2.39 15.81 -8.53
CA TYR A 138 -1.04 16.37 -8.69
C TYR A 138 -0.08 16.05 -7.52
N LEU A 139 0.97 15.30 -7.87
CA LEU A 139 2.40 15.50 -7.62
C LEU A 139 2.95 15.77 -6.22
N GLU A 140 2.16 15.74 -5.15
CA GLU A 140 2.76 15.81 -3.81
C GLU A 140 3.34 14.45 -3.44
N LEU A 141 4.61 14.23 -3.83
CA LEU A 141 5.45 13.18 -3.26
C LEU A 141 5.66 13.48 -1.77
N HIS A 142 4.67 13.15 -0.95
CA HIS A 142 4.78 13.27 0.49
C HIS A 142 5.68 12.17 1.03
N ARG A 143 6.98 12.46 1.13
CA ARG A 143 7.89 11.68 1.96
C ARG A 143 7.44 11.82 3.41
N THR A 144 6.83 10.78 3.95
CA THR A 144 6.46 10.77 5.37
C THR A 144 7.42 9.84 6.10
N TYR A 145 8.10 10.41 7.10
CA TYR A 145 9.20 9.88 7.92
C TYR A 145 10.62 10.05 7.36
N GLN A 146 11.22 11.20 7.67
CA GLN A 146 12.64 11.28 7.96
C GLN A 146 12.80 11.36 9.48
N LYS A 147 13.11 10.23 10.15
CA LYS A 147 13.79 10.32 11.45
C LYS A 147 15.28 10.49 11.16
N LYS A 148 15.80 11.61 11.68
CA LYS A 148 17.20 12.07 11.60
C LYS A 148 18.18 10.95 11.92
#